data_AF-A0AB72WYJ3-F1
#
_entry.id   AF-A0AB72WYJ3-F1
#
_cell.length_a   1.000
_cell.length_b   1.000
_cell.length_c   1.000
_cell.angle_alpha   90.00
_cell.angle_beta   90.00
_cell.angle_gamma   90.00
#
_symmetry.space_group_name_H-M   'P 1'
#
loop_
_entity.id
_entity.type
_entity.pdbx_description
1 polymer ?
#
loop_
_entity_poly.entity_id
_entity_poly.type
_entity_poly.pdbx_seq_one_letter_code
_entity_poly.pdbx_strand_id
1 'polypeptide(L)'
;MNQTAREIMLYEAQKKSSGVAYLWWFLLGFLGAHRFYLKRPGSGIAQAIANIGGTWLAFRDMGNTAGWVLAVIGGLWVLVDMFLIPGMVRANNTALAQRLSTAP
;
A
#
# COMPACT_ATOMS: atom_id res chain seq x y z
N MET A 1 -18.90 -30.58 0.71
CA MET A 1 -17.60 -29.88 0.61
C MET A 1 -16.97 -29.91 2.00
N ASN A 2 -15.78 -30.48 2.17
CA ASN A 2 -15.12 -30.47 3.49
C ASN A 2 -14.66 -29.04 3.86
N GLN A 3 -14.56 -28.74 5.16
CA GLN A 3 -14.22 -27.40 5.65
C GLN A 3 -12.85 -26.92 5.12
N THR A 4 -11.88 -27.83 5.06
CA THR A 4 -10.54 -27.55 4.52
C THR A 4 -10.57 -27.12 3.05
N ALA A 5 -11.34 -27.78 2.16
CA ALA A 5 -11.43 -27.34 0.77
C ALA A 5 -12.10 -25.97 0.66
N ARG A 6 -13.08 -25.66 1.51
CA ARG A 6 -13.69 -24.33 1.56
C ARG A 6 -12.67 -23.27 1.95
N GLU A 7 -11.88 -23.50 3.00
CA GLU A 7 -10.85 -22.58 3.48
C GLU A 7 -9.79 -22.31 2.41
N ILE A 8 -9.28 -23.35 1.74
CA ILE A 8 -8.30 -23.22 0.66
C ILE A 8 -8.89 -22.38 -0.49
N MET A 9 -10.13 -22.68 -0.92
CA MET A 9 -10.77 -21.92 -2.00
C MET A 9 -10.99 -20.45 -1.63
N LEU A 10 -11.42 -20.16 -0.40
CA LEU A 10 -11.61 -18.78 0.07
C LEU A 10 -10.28 -18.03 0.17
N TYR A 11 -9.23 -18.70 0.65
CA TYR A 11 -7.89 -18.13 0.72
C TYR A 11 -7.36 -17.79 -0.68
N GLU A 12 -7.43 -18.75 -1.59
CA GLU A 12 -6.97 -18.59 -2.98
C GLU A 12 -7.74 -17.48 -3.71
N ALA A 13 -9.04 -17.35 -3.48
CA ALA A 13 -9.87 -16.29 -4.05
C ALA A 13 -9.57 -14.89 -3.50
N GLN A 14 -9.14 -14.78 -2.23
CA GLN A 14 -8.95 -13.49 -1.57
C GLN A 14 -7.48 -13.04 -1.40
N LYS A 15 -6.51 -13.93 -1.64
CA LYS A 15 -5.08 -13.61 -1.49
C LYS A 15 -4.69 -12.45 -2.39
N LYS A 16 -3.83 -11.57 -1.89
CA LYS A 16 -3.30 -10.45 -2.66
C LYS A 16 -2.05 -10.86 -3.42
N SER A 17 -1.96 -10.39 -4.66
CA SER A 17 -0.82 -10.64 -5.53
C SER A 17 0.23 -9.55 -5.36
N SER A 18 1.49 -9.98 -5.20
CA SER A 18 2.64 -9.06 -5.17
C SER A 18 2.78 -8.30 -6.48
N GLY A 19 2.58 -8.96 -7.63
CA GLY A 19 2.68 -8.32 -8.94
C GLY A 19 1.65 -7.20 -9.12
N VAL A 20 0.41 -7.41 -8.66
CA VAL A 20 -0.63 -6.37 -8.71
C VAL A 20 -0.30 -5.20 -7.77
N ALA A 21 0.28 -5.47 -6.60
CA ALA A 21 0.75 -4.42 -5.70
C ALA A 21 1.87 -3.57 -6.34
N TYR A 22 2.82 -4.19 -7.05
CA TYR A 22 3.84 -3.48 -7.81
C TYR A 22 3.28 -2.71 -9.02
N LEU A 23 2.27 -3.25 -9.69
CA LEU A 23 1.58 -2.54 -10.78
C LEU A 23 0.94 -1.24 -10.26
N TRP A 24 0.23 -1.30 -9.12
CA TRP A 24 -0.33 -0.12 -8.47
C TRP A 24 0.74 0.86 -7.97
N TRP A 25 1.86 0.34 -7.49
CA TRP A 25 3.00 1.16 -7.07
C TRP A 25 3.64 1.89 -8.26
N PHE A 26 3.78 1.23 -9.41
CA PHE A 26 4.37 1.86 -10.59
C PHE A 26 3.45 2.93 -11.21
N LEU A 27 2.16 2.63 -11.34
CA LEU A 27 1.21 3.56 -11.98
C LEU A 27 0.76 4.68 -11.05
N LEU A 28 0.48 4.36 -9.77
CA LEU A 28 -0.15 5.26 -8.81
C LEU A 28 0.58 5.28 -7.45
N GLY A 29 1.87 4.95 -7.41
CA GLY A 29 2.67 4.93 -6.17
C GLY A 29 2.79 6.30 -5.53
N PHE A 30 2.82 7.37 -6.34
CA PHE A 30 2.80 8.74 -5.84
C PHE A 30 1.52 9.06 -5.03
N LEU A 31 0.39 8.47 -5.41
CA LEU A 31 -0.89 8.57 -4.70
C LEU A 31 -1.04 7.53 -3.58
N GLY A 32 -0.11 6.57 -3.46
CA GLY A 32 -0.17 5.50 -2.46
C GLY A 32 -1.17 4.39 -2.76
N ALA A 33 -1.61 4.21 -4.01
CA ALA A 33 -2.64 3.23 -4.40
C ALA A 33 -2.33 1.78 -4.00
N HIS A 34 -1.06 1.38 -4.04
CA HIS A 34 -0.60 0.05 -3.62
C HIS A 34 -0.94 -0.25 -2.16
N ARG A 35 -0.98 0.76 -1.28
CA ARG A 35 -1.38 0.59 0.13
C ARG A 35 -2.87 0.36 0.29
N PHE A 36 -3.70 1.00 -0.53
CA PHE A 36 -5.14 0.75 -0.55
C PHE A 36 -5.44 -0.68 -1.01
N TYR A 37 -4.76 -1.17 -2.04
CA TYR A 37 -4.87 -2.57 -2.49
C TYR A 37 -4.53 -3.58 -1.39
N LEU A 38 -3.52 -3.26 -0.57
CA LEU A 38 -3.06 -4.08 0.56
C LEU A 38 -3.85 -3.82 1.87
N LYS A 39 -5.02 -3.16 1.79
CA LYS A 39 -5.90 -2.86 2.93
C LYS A 39 -5.24 -2.01 4.04
N ARG A 40 -4.35 -1.08 3.67
CA ARG A 40 -3.70 -0.12 4.59
C ARG A 40 -4.06 1.33 4.24
N PRO A 41 -5.32 1.76 4.39
CA PRO A 41 -5.77 3.08 3.94
C PRO A 41 -5.12 4.24 4.71
N GLY A 42 -4.86 4.09 6.01
CA GLY A 42 -4.27 5.16 6.82
C GLY A 42 -2.90 5.62 6.31
N SER A 43 -1.99 4.67 6.05
CA SER A 43 -0.68 4.99 5.49
C SER A 43 -0.72 5.35 4.00
N GLY A 44 -1.74 4.90 3.25
CA GLY A 44 -1.99 5.34 1.88
C GLY A 44 -2.40 6.81 1.81
N ILE A 45 -3.35 7.23 2.66
CA ILE A 45 -3.80 8.63 2.76
C ILE A 45 -2.65 9.53 3.23
N ALA A 46 -1.89 9.11 4.24
CA ALA A 46 -0.73 9.87 4.71
C ALA A 46 0.31 10.10 3.59
N GLN A 47 0.56 9.07 2.76
CA GLN A 47 1.46 9.17 1.61
C GLN A 47 0.90 10.11 0.54
N ALA A 48 -0.39 10.03 0.22
CA ALA A 48 -1.04 10.94 -0.72
C ALA A 48 -0.95 12.39 -0.26
N ILE A 49 -1.21 12.68 1.02
CA ILE A 49 -1.11 14.02 1.60
C ILE A 49 0.33 14.54 1.53
N ALA A 50 1.32 13.72 1.90
CA ALA A 50 2.72 14.12 1.86
C ALA A 50 3.18 14.44 0.43
N ASN A 51 2.86 13.57 -0.53
CA ASN A 51 3.25 13.73 -1.93
C ASN A 51 2.51 14.88 -2.62
N ILE A 52 1.17 14.87 -2.59
CA ILE A 52 0.35 15.89 -3.26
C ILE A 52 0.47 17.22 -2.53
N GLY A 53 0.35 17.23 -1.20
CA GLY A 53 0.45 18.43 -0.39
C GLY A 53 1.85 19.04 -0.42
N GLY A 54 2.89 18.22 -0.32
CA GLY A 54 4.29 18.67 -0.41
C GLY A 54 4.60 19.29 -1.78
N THR A 55 4.27 18.59 -2.86
CA THR A 55 4.48 19.13 -4.22
C THR A 55 3.63 20.37 -4.47
N TRP A 56 2.35 20.38 -4.10
CA TRP A 56 1.50 21.56 -4.26
C TRP A 56 2.04 22.79 -3.51
N LEU A 57 2.49 22.62 -2.26
CA LEU A 57 3.12 23.70 -1.49
C LEU A 57 4.42 24.19 -2.14
N ALA A 58 5.24 23.29 -2.67
CA ALA A 58 6.49 23.62 -3.35
C ALA A 58 6.28 24.40 -4.66
N PHE A 59 5.26 24.06 -5.44
CA PHE A 59 4.95 24.73 -6.71
C PHE A 59 4.19 26.05 -6.51
N ARG A 60 3.35 26.15 -5.49
CA ARG A 60 2.64 27.39 -5.15
C ARG A 60 3.61 28.51 -4.77
N ASP A 61 4.62 28.17 -3.98
CA ASP A 61 5.63 29.09 -3.49
C ASP A 61 6.99 28.38 -3.56
N MET A 62 7.76 28.68 -4.61
CA MET A 62 9.06 28.05 -4.83
C MET A 62 10.08 28.38 -3.72
N GLY A 63 9.86 29.44 -2.94
CA GLY A 63 10.68 29.79 -1.76
C GLY A 63 10.34 28.96 -0.52
N ASN A 64 9.25 28.21 -0.53
CA ASN A 64 8.80 27.40 0.59
C ASN A 64 9.63 26.10 0.71
N THR A 65 10.69 26.16 1.50
CA THR A 65 11.57 25.01 1.80
C THR A 65 10.82 23.85 2.45
N ALA A 66 9.77 24.10 3.24
CA ALA A 66 8.99 23.04 3.88
C ALA A 66 8.21 22.19 2.86
N GLY A 67 7.68 22.83 1.81
CA GLY A 67 7.03 22.14 0.70
C GLY A 67 7.99 21.18 -0.02
N TRP A 68 9.19 21.67 -0.35
CA TRP A 68 10.23 20.85 -0.99
C TRP A 68 10.69 19.69 -0.11
N VAL A 69 10.93 19.93 1.19
CA VAL A 69 11.31 18.86 2.13
C VAL A 69 10.22 17.79 2.20
N LEU A 70 8.96 18.18 2.33
CA LEU A 70 7.84 17.23 2.39
C LEU A 70 7.71 16.44 1.08
N ALA A 71 7.88 17.09 -0.08
CA ALA A 71 7.85 16.44 -1.39
C ALA A 71 9.00 15.41 -1.56
N VAL A 72 10.21 15.75 -1.11
CA VAL A 72 11.36 14.83 -1.17
C VAL A 72 11.16 13.65 -0.22
N ILE A 73 10.73 13.89 1.02
CA ILE A 73 10.43 12.82 1.98
C ILE A 73 9.34 11.91 1.42
N GLY A 74 8.27 12.46 0.85
CA GLY A 74 7.20 11.72 0.22
C GLY A 74 7.69 10.88 -0.97
N GLY A 75 8.52 11.45 -1.84
CA GLY A 75 9.12 10.74 -2.97
C GLY A 75 10.02 9.58 -2.53
N LEU A 76 10.88 9.81 -1.54
CA LEU A 76 11.69 8.75 -0.91
C LEU A 76 10.80 7.68 -0.28
N TRP A 77 9.68 8.05 0.32
CA TRP A 77 8.73 7.10 0.88
C TRP A 77 8.16 6.15 -0.18
N VAL A 78 7.85 6.65 -1.38
CA VAL A 78 7.42 5.81 -2.51
C VAL A 78 8.53 4.84 -2.90
N LEU A 79 9.79 5.27 -2.93
CA LEU A 79 10.91 4.37 -3.23
C LEU A 79 11.11 3.29 -2.16
N VAL A 80 11.01 3.66 -0.88
CA VAL A 80 11.10 2.71 0.24
C VAL A 80 9.98 1.67 0.18
N ASP A 81 8.80 2.03 -0.33
CA ASP A 81 7.70 1.08 -0.50
C ASP A 81 8.04 -0.09 -1.42
N MET A 82 8.96 0.06 -2.37
CA MET A 82 9.43 -1.06 -3.20
C MET A 82 9.93 -2.22 -2.33
N PHE A 83 10.60 -1.92 -1.20
CA PHE A 83 11.09 -2.92 -0.26
C PHE A 83 10.02 -3.37 0.74
N LEU A 84 9.03 -2.53 1.04
CA LEU A 84 7.97 -2.84 2.00
C LEU A 84 6.83 -3.68 1.39
N ILE A 85 6.56 -3.56 0.09
CA ILE A 85 5.46 -4.26 -0.60
C ILE A 85 5.49 -5.78 -0.35
N PRO A 86 6.62 -6.50 -0.51
CA PRO A 86 6.66 -7.94 -0.24
C PRO A 86 6.25 -8.28 1.20
N GLY A 87 6.71 -7.49 2.18
CA GLY A 87 6.35 -7.66 3.58
C GLY A 87 4.87 -7.41 3.84
N MET A 88 4.31 -6.35 3.25
CA MET A 88 2.88 -6.02 3.38
C MET A 88 1.97 -7.07 2.74
N VAL A 89 2.34 -7.62 1.58
CA VAL A 89 1.61 -8.71 0.91
C VAL A 89 1.60 -9.96 1.80
N ARG A 90 2.77 -10.36 2.32
CA ARG A 90 2.89 -11.50 3.23
C ARG A 90 2.04 -11.31 4.48
N ALA A 91 2.14 -10.16 5.13
CA ALA A 91 1.37 -9.86 6.33
C ALA A 91 -0.15 -9.96 6.09
N ASN A 92 -0.64 -9.43 4.97
CA ASN A 92 -2.08 -9.47 4.65
C ASN A 92 -2.55 -10.89 4.31
N ASN A 93 -1.75 -11.68 3.57
CA ASN A 93 -2.09 -13.06 3.23
C ASN A 93 -2.05 -13.97 4.48
N THR A 94 -1.06 -13.82 5.36
CA THR A 94 -1.01 -14.57 6.63
C THR A 94 -2.20 -14.23 7.54
N ALA A 95 -2.56 -12.95 7.65
CA ALA A 95 -3.74 -12.52 8.42
C ALA A 95 -5.04 -13.08 7.82
N LEU A 96 -5.13 -13.19 6.50
CA LEU A 96 -6.27 -13.83 5.82
C LEU A 96 -6.35 -15.33 6.14
N ALA A 97 -5.24 -16.05 6.06
CA ALA A 97 -5.21 -17.48 6.40
C ALA A 97 -5.65 -17.74 7.84
N GLN A 98 -5.16 -16.96 8.80
CA GLN A 98 -5.55 -17.05 10.21
C GLN A 98 -7.05 -16.83 10.41
N ARG A 99 -7.63 -15.81 9.76
CA ARG A 99 -9.07 -15.51 9.86
C ARG A 99 -9.94 -16.63 9.33
N LEU A 100 -9.52 -17.28 8.25
CA LEU A 100 -10.26 -18.39 7.65
C LEU A 100 -10.16 -19.65 8.51
N SER A 101 -9.02 -19.92 9.16
CA SER A 101 -8.86 -21.08 10.05
C SER A 101 -9.62 -20.95 11.38
N THR A 102 -9.96 -19.73 11.80
CA THR A 102 -10.73 -19.46 13.03
C THR A 102 -12.22 -19.21 12.75
N ALA A 103 -12.65 -19.28 11.49
CA ALA A 103 -14.05 -19.08 11.13
C ALA A 103 -14.87 -20.33 11.54
N PRO A 104 -15.99 -20.16 12.27
CA PRO A 104 -16.83 -21.28 12.73
C PRO A 104 -17.57 -22.00 11.61
#